data_AF-A0A3B9CPV0-F1
#
_entry.id   AF-A0A3B9CPV0-F1
#
_cell.length_a   1.000
_cell.length_b   1.000
_cell.length_c   1.000
_cell.angle_alpha   90.00
_cell.angle_beta   90.00
_cell.angle_gamma   90.00
#
_symmetry.space_group_name_H-M   'P 1'
#
loop_
_entity.id
_entity.type
_entity.pdbx_description
1 polymer ?
#
loop_
_entity_poly.entity_id
_entity_poly.type
_entity_poly.pdbx_seq_one_letter_code
_entity_poly.pdbx_strand_id
1 'polypeptide(L)'
;MKLFVWKNSDGYHLSRPLRPSKLTEVEFDPRRPCRECDEKVLSISADGDAICPWCDSSMNRPKMLPYQETEIIRLMQRKSDENRHIQASRKPKLIRYGSTERDLRDFLTANGYSGRSASILSLDLRGLERPGWVQLFEFHVHAKALDGGWEHLRGTCRCDERIGQFQVDLFDAPNREAAVERATDGMITTRRPARHWSYWPLMGLFAVALGLAMTGAILTPEQPQNPSVEGPAEADES
;
A
#
# COMPACT_ATOMS: atom_id res chain seq x y z
N MET A 1 -1.34 -20.67 12.34
CA MET A 1 -1.08 -20.85 13.78
C MET A 1 -2.31 -21.56 14.35
N LYS A 2 -2.15 -22.79 14.86
CA LYS A 2 -3.27 -23.65 15.29
C LYS A 2 -3.60 -23.36 16.75
N LEU A 3 -4.87 -23.08 17.05
CA LEU A 3 -5.38 -22.87 18.41
C LEU A 3 -6.58 -23.80 18.61
N PHE A 4 -6.58 -24.53 19.73
CA PHE A 4 -7.50 -25.63 19.98
C PHE A 4 -8.56 -25.23 21.02
N VAL A 5 -9.83 -25.48 20.70
CA VAL A 5 -11.02 -25.07 21.49
C VAL A 5 -11.87 -26.30 21.83
N TRP A 6 -12.31 -26.39 23.09
CA TRP A 6 -13.04 -27.54 23.66
C TRP A 6 -14.56 -27.26 23.81
N LYS A 7 -15.41 -28.25 23.58
CA LYS A 7 -16.88 -28.19 23.80
C LYS A 7 -17.35 -29.38 24.63
N ASN A 8 -18.27 -29.14 25.57
CA ASN A 8 -18.88 -30.17 26.42
C ASN A 8 -20.39 -30.19 26.14
N SER A 9 -20.91 -31.33 25.71
CA SER A 9 -22.33 -31.60 25.53
C SER A 9 -22.64 -32.85 26.32
N ASP A 10 -23.15 -32.70 27.54
CA ASP A 10 -24.27 -33.48 28.10
C ASP A 10 -24.53 -33.12 29.58
N GLY A 11 -25.78 -33.33 29.97
CA GLY A 11 -26.37 -32.94 31.25
C GLY A 11 -25.78 -33.66 32.46
N TYR A 12 -25.94 -32.99 33.60
CA TYR A 12 -25.39 -33.30 34.92
C TYR A 12 -25.64 -34.74 35.38
N HIS A 13 -24.59 -35.57 35.38
CA HIS A 13 -24.35 -36.61 36.38
C HIS A 13 -22.84 -36.78 36.60
N LEU A 14 -22.38 -36.51 37.82
CA LEU A 14 -20.99 -36.62 38.26
C LEU A 14 -20.54 -38.08 38.29
N SER A 15 -19.75 -38.53 37.31
CA SER A 15 -18.98 -39.80 37.38
C SER A 15 -17.86 -39.85 36.32
N ARG A 16 -16.61 -39.65 36.77
CA ARG A 16 -15.31 -39.87 36.06
C ARG A 16 -15.08 -39.13 34.72
N PRO A 17 -13.87 -38.57 34.48
CA PRO A 17 -13.57 -37.90 33.22
C PRO A 17 -13.52 -38.89 32.06
N LEU A 18 -14.52 -38.81 31.17
CA LEU A 18 -14.52 -39.47 29.87
C LEU A 18 -13.49 -38.81 28.95
N ARG A 19 -12.77 -39.63 28.18
CA ARG A 19 -11.83 -39.18 27.15
C ARG A 19 -12.56 -38.27 26.15
N PRO A 20 -11.95 -37.16 25.69
CA PRO A 20 -12.62 -36.17 24.86
C PRO A 20 -12.95 -36.69 23.45
N SER A 21 -14.19 -36.45 23.05
CA SER A 21 -14.68 -36.46 21.68
C SER A 21 -14.10 -35.26 20.88
N LYS A 22 -14.16 -35.36 19.55
CA LYS A 22 -13.30 -34.70 18.55
C LYS A 22 -13.21 -33.16 18.64
N LEU A 23 -12.03 -32.64 18.29
CA LEU A 23 -11.63 -31.22 18.29
C LEU A 23 -12.36 -30.34 17.25
N THR A 24 -12.64 -29.09 17.63
CA THR A 24 -13.13 -28.01 16.74
C THR A 24 -11.95 -27.20 16.21
N GLU A 25 -11.73 -27.14 14.89
CA GLU A 25 -10.63 -26.37 14.27
C GLU A 25 -11.11 -25.00 13.77
N VAL A 26 -10.36 -23.94 14.09
CA VAL A 26 -10.64 -22.57 13.62
C VAL A 26 -9.69 -22.24 12.47
N GLU A 27 -10.22 -22.05 11.26
CA GLU A 27 -9.44 -21.73 10.06
C GLU A 27 -9.88 -20.39 9.48
N PHE A 28 -8.93 -19.49 9.22
CA PHE A 28 -9.22 -18.24 8.53
C PHE A 28 -9.07 -18.44 7.02
N ASP A 29 -10.18 -18.49 6.30
CA ASP A 29 -10.18 -18.55 4.83
C ASP A 29 -10.63 -17.19 4.24
N PRO A 30 -9.69 -16.34 3.81
CA PRO A 30 -10.02 -15.03 3.22
C PRO A 30 -10.68 -15.14 1.84
N ARG A 31 -10.80 -16.35 1.26
CA ARG A 31 -11.40 -16.59 -0.06
C ARG A 31 -12.86 -17.01 0.01
N ARG A 32 -13.38 -17.34 1.20
CA ARG A 32 -14.79 -17.70 1.43
C ARG A 32 -15.51 -16.60 2.21
N PRO A 33 -16.18 -15.65 1.55
CA PRO A 33 -17.04 -14.68 2.23
C PRO A 33 -18.30 -15.38 2.78
N CYS A 34 -18.92 -14.80 3.81
CA CYS A 34 -20.17 -15.31 4.34
C CYS A 34 -21.29 -15.15 3.30
N ARG A 35 -22.13 -16.16 3.10
CA ARG A 35 -23.24 -16.08 2.14
C ARG A 35 -24.33 -15.07 2.50
N GLU A 36 -24.50 -14.76 3.79
CA GLU A 36 -25.56 -13.86 4.24
C GLU A 36 -25.14 -12.39 4.24
N CYS A 37 -23.92 -12.10 4.66
CA CYS A 37 -23.45 -10.74 4.90
C CYS A 37 -22.23 -10.33 4.06
N ASP A 38 -21.71 -11.24 3.23
CA ASP A 38 -20.58 -11.05 2.29
C ASP A 38 -19.26 -10.55 2.92
N GLU A 39 -19.18 -10.49 4.25
CA GLU A 39 -17.93 -10.21 4.95
C GLU A 39 -16.95 -11.40 4.85
N LYS A 40 -15.66 -11.08 4.79
CA LYS A 40 -14.58 -12.09 4.80
C LYS A 40 -14.47 -12.70 6.18
N VAL A 41 -14.66 -14.01 6.27
CA VAL A 41 -14.95 -14.64 7.55
C VAL A 41 -13.73 -15.29 8.22
N LEU A 42 -13.64 -15.17 9.55
CA LEU A 42 -12.99 -16.19 10.38
C LEU A 42 -13.94 -17.37 10.51
N SER A 43 -13.80 -18.39 9.67
CA SER A 43 -14.61 -19.60 9.77
C SER A 43 -14.15 -20.46 10.95
N ILE A 44 -15.02 -20.63 11.94
CA ILE A 44 -14.86 -21.69 12.94
C ILE A 44 -15.46 -22.94 12.31
N SER A 45 -14.65 -23.97 12.06
CA SER A 45 -15.13 -25.26 11.55
C SER A 45 -15.42 -26.18 12.74
N ALA A 46 -16.70 -26.34 13.02
CA ALA A 46 -17.19 -27.39 13.91
C ALA A 46 -17.81 -28.47 13.02
N ASP A 47 -17.29 -29.70 13.11
CA ASP A 47 -17.82 -30.84 12.36
C ASP A 47 -17.85 -30.69 10.81
N GLY A 48 -17.01 -29.79 10.26
CA GLY A 48 -16.86 -29.56 8.81
C GLY A 48 -17.65 -28.38 8.25
N ASP A 49 -18.51 -27.75 9.05
CA ASP A 49 -19.31 -26.60 8.62
C ASP A 49 -18.66 -25.28 9.06
N ALA A 50 -18.53 -24.32 8.13
CA ALA A 50 -17.98 -22.99 8.38
C ALA A 50 -19.07 -22.04 8.88
N ILE A 51 -18.99 -21.64 10.15
CA ILE A 51 -19.96 -20.75 10.77
C ILE A 51 -19.47 -19.30 10.69
N CYS A 52 -20.35 -18.36 10.32
CA CYS A 52 -20.06 -16.93 10.32
C CYS A 52 -20.32 -16.31 11.71
N PRO A 53 -19.29 -15.72 12.36
CA PRO A 53 -19.45 -15.18 13.70
C PRO A 53 -20.28 -13.89 13.77
N TRP A 54 -20.57 -13.24 12.64
CA TRP A 54 -21.33 -11.99 12.59
C TRP A 54 -22.82 -12.18 12.27
N CYS A 55 -23.17 -13.26 11.56
CA CYS A 55 -24.46 -13.35 10.85
C CYS A 55 -25.35 -14.46 11.45
N ASP A 56 -24.76 -15.40 12.19
CA ASP A 56 -25.52 -16.44 12.89
C ASP A 56 -26.17 -15.92 14.19
N SER A 57 -27.38 -15.37 14.03
CA SER A 57 -28.24 -14.95 15.12
C SER A 57 -28.83 -16.15 15.88
N SER A 58 -28.39 -16.32 17.13
CA SER A 58 -29.25 -16.50 18.32
C SER A 58 -29.51 -17.86 18.98
N MET A 59 -29.02 -19.02 18.53
CA MET A 59 -29.26 -20.28 19.31
C MET A 59 -28.06 -21.22 19.48
N ASN A 60 -26.98 -21.04 18.72
CA ASN A 60 -25.85 -21.97 18.77
C ASN A 60 -24.48 -21.29 18.78
N ARG A 61 -24.39 -20.07 19.33
CA ARG A 61 -23.07 -19.50 19.68
C ARG A 61 -22.48 -20.43 20.73
N PRO A 62 -21.42 -21.20 20.44
CA PRO A 62 -20.77 -21.99 21.47
C PRO A 62 -20.41 -21.00 22.59
N LYS A 63 -20.81 -21.31 23.83
CA LYS A 63 -20.38 -20.51 24.99
C LYS A 63 -18.87 -20.57 25.02
N MET A 64 -18.22 -19.58 24.43
CA MET A 64 -16.79 -19.40 24.54
C MET A 64 -16.52 -19.17 26.01
N LEU A 65 -15.60 -19.97 26.55
CA LEU A 65 -15.21 -19.77 27.93
C LEU A 65 -14.52 -18.40 28.02
N PRO A 66 -14.71 -17.63 29.12
CA PRO A 66 -14.18 -16.27 29.23
C PRO A 66 -12.68 -16.15 28.90
N TYR A 67 -11.89 -17.19 29.17
CA TYR A 67 -10.47 -17.21 28.84
C TYR A 67 -10.19 -17.23 27.32
N GLN A 68 -11.07 -17.84 26.52
CA GLN A 68 -10.94 -17.92 25.06
C GLN A 68 -11.21 -16.56 24.42
N GLU A 69 -12.19 -15.81 24.95
CA GLU A 69 -12.45 -14.45 24.50
C GLU A 69 -11.23 -13.55 24.74
N THR A 70 -10.60 -13.66 25.92
CA THR A 70 -9.39 -12.87 26.21
C THR A 70 -8.23 -13.19 25.28
N GLU A 71 -8.07 -14.46 24.88
CA GLU A 71 -6.97 -14.86 24.00
C GLU A 71 -7.22 -14.44 22.54
N ILE A 72 -8.47 -14.51 22.08
CA ILE A 72 -8.86 -14.01 20.76
C ILE A 72 -8.62 -12.49 20.67
N ILE A 73 -9.01 -11.73 21.70
CA ILE A 73 -8.77 -10.28 21.76
C ILE A 73 -7.28 -9.97 21.70
N ARG A 74 -6.45 -10.69 22.46
CA ARG A 74 -4.99 -10.53 22.42
C ARG A 74 -4.40 -10.80 21.04
N LEU A 75 -4.88 -11.84 20.34
CA LEU A 75 -4.42 -12.17 19.00
C LEU A 75 -4.85 -11.12 17.96
N MET A 76 -6.08 -10.60 18.08
CA MET A 76 -6.53 -9.49 17.22
C MET A 76 -5.69 -8.23 17.44
N GLN A 77 -5.39 -7.89 18.70
CA GLN A 77 -4.52 -6.76 19.02
C GLN A 77 -3.11 -6.94 18.44
N ARG A 78 -2.49 -8.12 18.62
CA ARG A 78 -1.16 -8.42 18.06
C ARG A 78 -1.12 -8.28 16.53
N LYS A 79 -2.12 -8.83 15.82
CA LYS A 79 -2.21 -8.69 14.35
C LYS A 79 -2.45 -7.25 13.91
N SER A 80 -3.23 -6.49 14.68
CA SER A 80 -3.43 -5.05 14.44
C SER A 80 -2.10 -4.30 14.52
N ASP A 81 -1.30 -4.58 15.55
CA ASP A 81 0.03 -3.97 15.73
C ASP A 81 1.02 -4.38 14.63
N GLU A 82 1.05 -5.66 14.23
CA GLU A 82 1.83 -6.14 13.08
C GLU A 82 1.44 -5.41 11.78
N ASN A 83 0.13 -5.27 11.53
CA ASN A 83 -0.39 -4.56 10.36
C ASN A 83 -0.12 -3.05 10.42
N ARG A 84 -0.03 -2.47 11.62
CA ARG A 84 0.29 -1.06 11.83
C ARG A 84 1.66 -0.71 11.24
N HIS A 85 2.65 -1.61 11.36
CA HIS A 85 3.97 -1.41 10.76
C HIS A 85 3.95 -1.50 9.23
N ILE A 86 3.13 -2.40 8.66
CA ILE A 86 2.94 -2.52 7.22
C ILE A 86 2.31 -1.24 6.65
N GLN A 87 1.28 -0.70 7.31
CA GLN A 87 0.62 0.53 6.88
C GLN A 87 1.45 1.81 7.17
N ALA A 88 2.24 1.82 8.24
CA ALA A 88 3.12 2.95 8.58
C ALA A 88 4.24 3.15 7.54
N SER A 89 4.64 2.10 6.82
CA SER A 89 5.76 2.14 5.86
C SER A 89 5.48 2.92 4.56
N ARG A 90 4.25 3.38 4.31
CA ARG A 90 3.86 3.98 3.01
C ARG A 90 2.99 5.24 3.08
N LYS A 91 2.87 5.92 4.23
CA LYS A 91 2.45 7.32 4.16
C LYS A 91 3.69 8.13 3.80
N PRO A 92 3.80 8.68 2.57
CA PRO A 92 4.92 9.57 2.26
C PRO A 92 4.93 10.64 3.35
N LYS A 93 6.08 10.80 4.01
CA LYS A 93 6.27 11.85 4.99
C LYS A 93 6.14 13.16 4.22
N LEU A 94 4.93 13.72 4.20
CA LEU A 94 4.63 15.02 3.61
C LEU A 94 5.57 16.01 4.30
N ILE A 95 6.50 16.56 3.52
CA ILE A 95 7.28 17.71 3.97
C ILE A 95 6.24 18.80 4.18
N ARG A 96 6.02 19.18 5.44
CA ARG A 96 5.03 20.19 5.79
C ARG A 96 5.59 21.57 5.44
N TYR A 97 4.91 22.28 4.55
CA TYR A 97 5.20 23.67 4.21
C TYR A 97 4.34 24.57 5.09
N GLY A 98 4.74 24.73 6.35
CA GLY A 98 3.89 25.33 7.39
C GLY A 98 3.41 26.77 7.11
N SER A 99 4.23 27.59 6.43
CA SER A 99 3.85 28.93 5.97
C SER A 99 2.83 28.85 4.84
N THR A 100 3.14 28.13 3.76
CA THR A 100 2.28 27.96 2.59
C THR A 100 0.90 27.37 2.95
N GLU A 101 0.85 26.41 3.88
CA GLU A 101 -0.40 25.84 4.37
C GLU A 101 -1.26 26.87 5.11
N ARG A 102 -0.65 27.80 5.84
CA ARG A 102 -1.35 28.89 6.53
C ARG A 102 -1.91 29.88 5.50
N ASP A 103 -1.07 30.33 4.57
CA ASP A 103 -1.47 31.29 3.52
C ASP A 103 -2.61 30.72 2.66
N LEU A 104 -2.57 29.42 2.36
CA LEU A 104 -3.65 28.73 1.66
C LEU A 104 -4.96 28.73 2.45
N ARG A 105 -4.92 28.54 3.77
CA ARG A 105 -6.12 28.59 4.63
C ARG A 105 -6.67 30.02 4.73
N ASP A 106 -5.80 31.01 4.77
CA ASP A 106 -6.19 32.42 4.80
C ASP A 106 -6.84 32.82 3.46
N PHE A 107 -6.28 32.38 2.34
CA PHE A 107 -6.89 32.52 1.01
C PHE A 107 -8.27 31.85 0.93
N LEU A 108 -8.42 30.62 1.41
CA LEU A 108 -9.70 29.91 1.44
C LEU A 108 -10.73 30.67 2.29
N THR A 109 -10.31 31.22 3.43
CA THR A 109 -11.17 32.04 4.29
C THR A 109 -11.65 33.30 3.58
N ALA A 110 -10.78 33.96 2.82
CA ALA A 110 -11.13 35.13 2.03
C ALA A 110 -12.10 34.82 0.86
N ASN A 111 -12.11 33.59 0.36
CA ASN A 111 -12.94 33.15 -0.77
C ASN A 111 -14.21 32.38 -0.36
N GLY A 112 -14.66 32.52 0.89
CA GLY A 112 -15.93 31.94 1.34
C GLY A 112 -15.87 30.46 1.75
N TYR A 113 -14.69 29.95 2.10
CA TYR A 113 -14.49 28.63 2.68
C TYR A 113 -14.01 28.72 4.13
N SER A 114 -14.30 27.71 4.96
CA SER A 114 -13.78 27.65 6.33
C SER A 114 -12.31 27.18 6.34
N GLY A 115 -11.36 28.12 6.35
CA GLY A 115 -9.93 27.81 6.38
C GLY A 115 -9.48 27.00 7.61
N ARG A 116 -10.16 27.14 8.77
CA ARG A 116 -9.89 26.34 9.98
C ARG A 116 -10.33 24.88 9.83
N SER A 117 -11.43 24.63 9.12
CA SER A 117 -11.98 23.29 8.89
C SER A 117 -11.45 22.62 7.63
N ALA A 118 -10.71 23.35 6.78
CA ALA A 118 -10.13 22.81 5.56
C ALA A 118 -9.12 21.69 5.87
N SER A 119 -9.27 20.58 5.17
CA SER A 119 -8.33 19.45 5.21
C SER A 119 -7.47 19.47 3.96
N ILE A 120 -6.19 19.78 4.11
CA ILE A 120 -5.22 19.77 3.01
C ILE A 120 -4.82 18.30 2.78
N LEU A 121 -5.30 17.72 1.68
CA LEU A 121 -5.08 16.31 1.33
C LEU A 121 -3.70 16.10 0.71
N SER A 122 -3.27 17.04 -0.16
CA SER A 122 -1.93 17.06 -0.75
C SER A 122 -1.46 18.49 -1.00
N LEU A 123 -0.16 18.70 -0.86
CA LEU A 123 0.52 19.95 -1.18
C LEU A 123 1.92 19.61 -1.70
N ASP A 124 2.09 19.63 -3.02
CA ASP A 124 3.29 19.16 -3.71
C ASP A 124 4.01 20.32 -4.41
N LEU A 125 5.31 20.47 -4.15
CA LEU A 125 6.15 21.44 -4.88
C LEU A 125 6.31 20.98 -6.35
N ARG A 126 5.76 21.77 -7.28
CA ARG A 126 5.82 21.51 -8.72
C ARG A 126 6.98 22.21 -9.41
N GLY A 127 7.25 23.44 -9.02
CA GLY A 127 8.27 24.27 -9.66
C GLY A 127 8.93 25.26 -8.72
N LEU A 128 10.15 25.65 -9.07
CA LEU A 128 10.93 26.71 -8.41
C LEU A 128 11.51 27.66 -9.46
N GLU A 129 11.23 28.96 -9.36
CA GLU A 129 11.85 29.95 -10.25
C GLU A 129 13.24 30.33 -9.74
N ARG A 130 14.20 30.58 -10.63
CA ARG A 130 15.51 31.09 -10.23
C ARG A 130 15.39 32.57 -9.83
N PRO A 131 15.99 33.02 -8.71
CA PRO A 131 17.02 32.35 -7.91
C PRO A 131 16.52 31.53 -6.70
N GLY A 132 15.23 31.17 -6.62
CA GLY A 132 14.68 30.23 -5.63
C GLY A 132 13.57 30.79 -4.74
N TRP A 133 13.25 32.08 -4.85
CA TRP A 133 12.25 32.75 -3.99
C TRP A 133 10.81 32.46 -4.37
N VAL A 134 10.58 32.11 -5.63
CA VAL A 134 9.23 31.84 -6.14
C VAL A 134 9.03 30.34 -6.26
N GLN A 135 8.10 29.83 -5.47
CA GLN A 135 7.74 28.42 -5.39
C GLN A 135 6.32 28.24 -5.91
N LEU A 136 6.11 27.23 -6.77
CA LEU A 136 4.80 26.83 -7.25
C LEU A 136 4.43 25.48 -6.65
N PHE A 137 3.32 25.44 -5.93
CA PHE A 137 2.75 24.24 -5.34
C PHE A 137 1.46 23.83 -6.04
N GLU A 138 1.25 22.54 -6.25
CA GLU A 138 -0.08 21.99 -6.55
C GLU A 138 -0.73 21.54 -5.25
N PHE A 139 -1.99 21.90 -5.03
CA PHE A 139 -2.73 21.50 -3.85
C PHE A 139 -4.03 20.76 -4.18
N HIS A 140 -4.44 19.93 -3.23
CA HIS A 140 -5.76 19.32 -3.18
C HIS A 140 -6.30 19.47 -1.76
N VAL A 141 -7.42 20.16 -1.64
CA VAL A 141 -8.04 20.50 -0.36
C VAL A 141 -9.48 20.01 -0.35
N HIS A 142 -9.91 19.48 0.78
CA HIS A 142 -11.31 19.25 1.08
C HIS A 142 -11.76 20.32 2.07
N ALA A 143 -12.54 21.29 1.61
CA ALA A 143 -12.93 22.48 2.37
C ALA A 143 -14.45 22.54 2.52
N LYS A 144 -14.89 23.11 3.63
CA LYS A 144 -16.30 23.40 3.86
C LYS A 144 -16.60 24.83 3.40
N ALA A 145 -17.48 25.00 2.42
CA ALA A 145 -18.00 26.28 2.01
C ALA A 145 -18.87 26.92 3.12
N LEU A 146 -19.01 28.24 3.11
CA LEU A 146 -19.78 28.96 4.13
C LEU A 146 -21.29 28.63 4.10
N ASP A 147 -21.80 28.17 2.96
CA ASP A 147 -23.15 27.65 2.78
C ASP A 147 -23.38 26.30 3.48
N GLY A 148 -22.31 25.67 3.96
CA GLY A 148 -22.33 24.39 4.65
C GLY A 148 -21.91 23.19 3.79
N GLY A 149 -21.77 23.37 2.48
CA GLY A 149 -21.33 22.33 1.55
C GLY A 149 -19.87 21.93 1.75
N TRP A 150 -19.56 20.66 1.52
CA TRP A 150 -18.17 20.18 1.47
C TRP A 150 -17.74 20.03 0.01
N GLU A 151 -16.61 20.63 -0.34
CA GLU A 151 -16.11 20.67 -1.71
C GLU A 151 -14.64 20.25 -1.79
N HIS A 152 -14.30 19.57 -2.89
CA HIS A 152 -12.93 19.25 -3.23
C HIS A 152 -12.37 20.31 -4.17
N LEU A 153 -11.44 21.10 -3.65
CA LEU A 153 -10.76 22.14 -4.38
C LEU A 153 -9.39 21.65 -4.83
N ARG A 154 -9.06 21.91 -6.09
CA ARG A 154 -7.75 21.63 -6.68
C ARG A 154 -7.25 22.87 -7.38
N GLY A 155 -5.96 23.11 -7.29
CA GLY A 155 -5.37 24.30 -7.87
C GLY A 155 -3.86 24.32 -7.73
N THR A 156 -3.28 25.44 -8.14
CA THR A 156 -1.90 25.80 -7.85
C THR A 156 -1.84 27.04 -7.01
N CYS A 157 -0.84 27.12 -6.12
CA CYS A 157 -0.49 28.36 -5.48
C CYS A 157 0.97 28.73 -5.77
N ARG A 158 1.18 30.00 -6.10
CA ARG A 158 2.48 30.62 -6.34
C ARG A 158 2.81 31.52 -5.16
N CYS A 159 3.90 31.21 -4.47
CA CYS A 159 4.39 31.95 -3.32
C CYS A 159 5.70 32.64 -3.70
N ASP A 160 5.75 33.97 -3.60
CA ASP A 160 6.99 34.75 -3.67
C ASP A 160 7.35 35.25 -2.26
N GLU A 161 8.30 34.55 -1.64
CA GLU A 161 8.72 34.83 -0.26
C GLU A 161 9.34 36.22 -0.08
N ARG A 162 9.88 36.83 -1.15
CA ARG A 162 10.55 38.14 -1.07
C ARG A 162 9.58 39.28 -0.83
N ILE A 163 8.43 39.22 -1.49
CA ILE A 163 7.39 40.27 -1.45
C ILE A 163 6.18 39.84 -0.61
N GLY A 164 6.14 38.59 -0.15
CA GLY A 164 4.99 38.03 0.58
C GLY A 164 3.75 37.90 -0.30
N GLN A 165 3.93 37.71 -1.62
CA GLN A 165 2.81 37.55 -2.55
C GLN A 165 2.39 36.09 -2.61
N PHE A 166 1.09 35.86 -2.43
CA PHE A 166 0.47 34.54 -2.51
C PHE A 166 -0.66 34.56 -3.52
N GLN A 167 -0.44 33.93 -4.67
CA GLN A 167 -1.43 33.84 -5.75
C GLN A 167 -1.96 32.41 -5.84
N VAL A 168 -3.28 32.26 -5.96
CA VAL A 168 -3.94 30.96 -6.06
C VAL A 168 -4.79 30.91 -7.31
N ASP A 169 -4.58 29.86 -8.11
CA ASP A 169 -5.37 29.57 -9.29
C ASP A 169 -6.09 28.22 -9.08
N LEU A 170 -7.42 28.25 -9.10
CA LEU A 170 -8.27 27.06 -8.99
C LEU A 170 -8.51 26.45 -10.37
N PHE A 171 -8.60 25.12 -10.44
CA PHE A 171 -8.80 24.40 -11.70
C PHE A 171 -10.15 23.69 -11.75
N ASP A 172 -10.79 23.74 -12.91
CA ASP A 172 -11.86 22.82 -13.26
C ASP A 172 -11.28 21.44 -13.65
N ALA A 173 -12.01 20.38 -13.30
CA ALA A 173 -11.55 18.99 -13.32
C ALA A 173 -10.80 18.50 -14.59
N PRO A 174 -11.15 18.88 -15.84
CA PRO A 174 -10.49 18.30 -17.00
C PRO A 174 -9.13 18.93 -17.37
N ASN A 175 -8.84 20.18 -16.98
CA ASN A 175 -7.70 20.94 -17.53
C ASN A 175 -6.49 21.08 -16.60
N ARG A 176 -6.37 20.20 -15.61
CA ARG A 176 -5.34 20.28 -14.57
C ARG A 176 -3.90 20.26 -15.11
N GLU A 177 -3.56 19.28 -15.93
CA GLU A 177 -2.16 19.09 -16.35
C GLU A 177 -1.66 20.24 -17.23
N ALA A 178 -2.49 20.67 -18.19
CA ALA A 178 -2.17 21.82 -19.04
C ALA A 178 -2.11 23.14 -18.26
N ALA A 179 -2.87 23.30 -17.19
CA ALA A 179 -2.80 24.49 -16.34
C ALA A 179 -1.52 24.50 -15.49
N VAL A 180 -1.15 23.36 -14.89
CA VAL A 180 0.11 23.22 -14.15
C VAL A 180 1.31 23.43 -15.09
N GLU A 181 1.29 22.83 -16.28
CA GLU A 181 2.38 22.97 -17.26
C GLU A 181 2.62 24.44 -17.64
N ARG A 182 1.55 25.17 -17.96
CA ARG A 182 1.61 26.62 -18.22
C ARG A 182 2.12 27.41 -17.02
N ALA A 183 1.68 27.08 -15.81
CA ALA A 183 2.12 27.76 -14.60
C ALA A 183 3.59 27.48 -14.25
N THR A 184 4.12 26.33 -14.69
CA THR A 184 5.52 25.92 -14.49
C THR A 184 6.47 26.34 -15.60
N ASP A 185 6.00 27.00 -16.65
CA ASP A 185 6.85 27.39 -17.77
C ASP A 185 8.01 28.30 -17.29
N GLY A 186 9.23 27.98 -17.71
CA GLY A 186 10.45 28.64 -17.23
C GLY A 186 10.90 28.32 -15.80
N MET A 187 10.17 27.49 -15.05
CA MET A 187 10.55 27.08 -13.68
C MET A 187 11.39 25.79 -13.68
N ILE A 188 12.21 25.60 -12.64
CA ILE A 188 12.87 24.32 -12.35
C ILE A 188 11.80 23.38 -11.79
N THR A 189 11.36 22.41 -12.58
CA THR A 189 10.32 21.46 -12.17
C THR A 189 10.88 20.22 -11.49
N THR A 190 10.15 19.68 -10.51
CA THR A 190 10.50 18.42 -9.82
C THR A 190 10.27 17.20 -10.71
N ARG A 191 9.29 17.27 -11.62
CA ARG A 191 9.08 16.26 -12.66
C ARG A 191 10.16 16.40 -13.71
N ARG A 192 11.30 15.73 -13.48
CA ARG A 192 12.16 15.37 -14.61
C ARG A 192 11.29 14.51 -15.52
N PRO A 193 11.07 14.88 -16.80
CA PRO A 193 10.43 13.97 -17.73
C PRO A 193 11.19 12.65 -17.62
N ALA A 194 10.46 11.53 -17.53
CA ALA A 194 11.09 10.22 -17.51
C ALA A 194 12.10 10.22 -18.65
N ARG A 195 13.38 10.10 -18.30
CA ARG A 195 14.53 10.30 -19.19
C ARG A 195 14.62 9.11 -20.14
N HIS A 196 13.54 8.83 -20.86
CA HIS A 196 13.36 7.67 -21.73
C HIS A 196 14.39 7.71 -22.86
N TRP A 197 14.82 8.91 -23.25
CA TRP A 197 15.78 9.09 -24.33
C TRP A 197 17.21 8.67 -23.98
N SER A 198 17.62 8.66 -22.70
CA SER A 198 18.96 8.16 -22.34
C SER A 198 19.06 6.63 -22.37
N TYR A 199 17.93 5.91 -22.38
CA TYR A 199 17.94 4.45 -22.46
C TYR A 199 18.08 3.95 -23.89
N TRP A 200 17.72 4.75 -24.90
CA TRP A 200 17.81 4.35 -26.30
C TRP A 200 19.22 3.93 -26.77
N PRO A 201 20.29 4.73 -26.54
CA PRO A 201 21.63 4.31 -26.92
C PRO A 201 22.10 3.08 -26.13
N LEU A 202 21.67 2.95 -24.87
CA LEU A 202 22.02 1.83 -24.00
C LEU A 202 21.32 0.53 -24.42
N MET A 203 20.04 0.60 -24.81
CA MET A 203 19.29 -0.49 -25.41
C MET A 203 19.85 -0.87 -26.79
N GLY A 204 20.30 0.12 -27.58
CA GLY A 204 21.00 -0.13 -28.83
C GLY A 204 22.31 -0.90 -28.64
N LEU A 205 23.14 -0.47 -27.70
CA LEU A 205 24.41 -1.14 -27.37
C LEU A 205 24.15 -2.55 -26.81
N PHE A 206 23.13 -2.72 -25.98
CA PHE A 206 22.71 -4.04 -25.48
C PHE A 206 22.27 -4.97 -26.62
N ALA A 207 21.46 -4.48 -27.57
CA ALA A 207 21.03 -5.25 -28.72
C ALA A 207 22.21 -5.67 -29.63
N VAL A 208 23.19 -4.78 -29.83
CA VAL A 208 24.42 -5.09 -30.58
C VAL A 208 25.25 -6.16 -29.86
N ALA A 209 25.43 -6.04 -28.55
CA ALA A 209 26.15 -7.03 -27.76
C ALA A 209 25.47 -8.41 -27.80
N LEU A 210 24.13 -8.43 -27.71
CA LEU A 210 23.34 -9.67 -27.83
C LEU A 210 23.49 -10.31 -29.22
N GLY A 211 23.47 -9.50 -30.28
CA GLY A 211 23.70 -9.94 -31.65
C GLY A 211 25.09 -10.54 -31.86
N LEU A 212 26.13 -9.91 -31.32
CA LEU A 212 27.50 -10.43 -31.39
C LEU A 212 27.65 -11.76 -30.62
N ALA A 213 27.03 -11.89 -29.44
CA ALA A 213 27.06 -13.14 -28.67
C ALA A 213 26.36 -14.29 -29.41
N MET A 214 25.19 -14.03 -30.01
CA MET A 214 24.46 -15.02 -30.82
C MET A 214 25.26 -15.44 -32.05
N THR A 215 25.89 -14.48 -32.74
CA THR A 215 26.72 -14.76 -33.92
C THR A 215 27.95 -15.58 -33.55
N GLY A 216 28.57 -15.26 -32.40
CA GLY A 216 29.68 -16.02 -31.84
C GLY A 216 29.28 -17.46 -31.53
N ALA A 217 28.15 -17.67 -30.86
CA ALA A 217 27.65 -19.01 -30.52
C ALA A 217 27.38 -19.89 -31.76
N ILE A 218 26.85 -19.30 -32.85
CA ILE A 218 26.60 -20.02 -34.10
C ILE A 218 27.90 -20.35 -34.84
N LEU A 219 28.89 -19.46 -34.78
CA LEU A 219 30.15 -19.62 -35.51
C LEU A 219 31.21 -20.41 -34.76
N THR A 220 31.09 -20.59 -33.44
CA THR A 220 32.02 -21.47 -32.69
C THR A 220 31.88 -22.89 -33.23
N PRO A 221 32.88 -23.42 -33.96
CA PRO A 221 32.84 -24.80 -34.40
C PRO A 221 32.82 -25.66 -33.14
N GLU A 222 31.90 -26.61 -33.11
CA GLU A 222 31.74 -27.56 -32.02
C GLU A 222 33.10 -28.24 -31.81
N GLN A 223 33.80 -27.78 -30.76
CA GLN A 223 35.15 -28.25 -30.50
C GLN A 223 35.00 -29.73 -30.17
N PRO A 224 35.62 -30.63 -30.96
CA PRO A 224 35.44 -32.06 -30.77
C PRO A 224 35.78 -32.37 -29.33
N GLN A 225 34.79 -32.90 -28.60
CA GLN A 225 34.96 -33.33 -27.21
C GLN A 225 36.16 -34.25 -27.19
N ASN A 226 37.27 -33.77 -26.62
CA ASN A 226 38.48 -34.57 -26.49
C ASN A 226 38.13 -35.64 -25.46
N PRO A 227 37.95 -36.92 -25.86
CA PRO A 227 37.56 -37.94 -24.92
C PRO A 227 38.67 -38.02 -23.87
N SER A 228 38.25 -37.85 -22.62
CA SER A 228 39.09 -37.94 -21.44
C SER A 228 40.03 -39.12 -21.56
N VAL A 229 41.33 -38.83 -21.50
CA VAL A 229 42.38 -39.83 -21.35
C VAL A 229 42.04 -40.66 -20.10
N GLU A 230 41.56 -41.88 -20.31
CA GLU A 230 41.45 -42.90 -19.27
C GLU A 230 42.85 -43.12 -18.69
N GLY A 231 43.06 -42.64 -17.47
CA GLY A 231 44.27 -42.91 -16.71
C GLY A 231 44.37 -44.41 -16.39
N PRO A 232 45.56 -45.01 -16.54
CA PRO A 232 45.73 -46.44 -16.34
C PRO A 232 45.55 -46.83 -14.87
N ALA A 233 44.94 -48.01 -14.69
CA ALA A 233 44.84 -48.72 -13.44
C ALA A 233 46.25 -48.94 -12.83
N GLU A 234 46.50 -48.33 -11.67
CA GLU A 234 47.60 -48.74 -10.80
C GLU A 234 47.22 -50.06 -10.13
N ALA A 235 48.00 -51.08 -10.46
CA ALA A 235 47.97 -52.41 -9.92
C ALA A 235 48.58 -52.43 -8.51
N ASP A 236 47.89 -53.14 -7.62
CA ASP A 236 48.43 -54.21 -6.76
C ASP A 236 49.94 -54.21 -6.47
N GLU A 237 50.33 -53.86 -5.24
CA GLU A 237 51.57 -54.36 -4.64
C GLU A 237 51.37 -54.57 -3.12
N SER A 238 51.25 -55.87 -2.78
CA SER A 238 51.74 -56.61 -1.60
C SER A 238 51.77 -55.99 -0.20
#